data_AF-A0A1L8W9Q9-F1
#
_entry.id   AF-A0A1L8W9Q9-F1
#
_cell.length_a   1.000
_cell.length_b   1.000
_cell.length_c   1.000
_cell.angle_alpha   90.00
_cell.angle_beta   90.00
_cell.angle_gamma   90.00
#
_symmetry.space_group_name_H-M   'P 1'
#
loop_
_entity.id
_entity.type
_entity.pdbx_description
1 polymer ?
#
loop_
_entity_poly.entity_id
_entity_poly.type
_entity_poly.pdbx_seq_one_letter_code
_entity_poly.pdbx_strand_id
1 'polypeptide(L)' 'MLIVLLVISALVLLFIPNISRYRDHVNKEGRQAVLQLVDAQKELYSLQNNGKVPTISELLKEGYIKQEHADAYNKK' A
#
# COMPACT_ATOMS: atom_id res chain seq x y z
N MET A 1 -36.27 19.17 19.25
CA MET A 1 -35.51 18.88 18.02
C MET A 1 -34.04 19.29 18.11
N LEU A 2 -33.69 20.42 18.77
CA LEU A 2 -32.29 20.87 18.92
C LEU A 2 -31.37 19.85 19.63
N ILE A 3 -31.83 19.26 20.73
CA ILE A 3 -31.06 18.25 21.49
C ILE A 3 -30.70 17.04 20.61
N VAL A 4 -31.61 16.64 19.71
CA VAL A 4 -31.39 15.50 18.81
C VAL A 4 -30.27 15.83 17.81
N LEU A 5 -30.26 17.03 17.25
CA LEU A 5 -29.20 17.48 16.34
C LEU A 5 -27.84 17.58 17.03
N LEU A 6 -27.82 18.04 18.29
CA LEU A 6 -26.61 18.11 19.10
C LEU A 6 -26.03 16.71 19.35
N VAL A 7 -26.88 15.73 19.68
CA VAL A 7 -26.46 14.35 19.91
C VAL A 7 -25.92 13.71 18.62
N ILE A 8 -26.60 13.89 17.47
CA ILE A 8 -26.13 13.35 16.18
C ILE A 8 -24.79 13.97 15.79
N SER A 9 -24.61 15.29 15.98
CA SER A 9 -23.36 15.99 15.71
C SER A 9 -22.20 15.46 16.56
N ALA A 10 -22.42 15.25 17.86
CA ALA A 10 -21.43 14.68 18.77
C ALA A 10 -21.05 13.24 18.39
N LEU A 11 -22.02 12.41 17.98
CA LEU A 11 -21.75 11.04 17.51
C LEU A 11 -20.87 11.05 16.26
N VAL A 12 -21.19 11.83 15.24
CA VAL A 12 -20.40 11.91 13.99
C VAL A 12 -18.94 12.30 14.26
N LEU A 13 -18.72 13.27 15.17
CA LEU A 13 -17.37 13.69 15.59
C LEU A 13 -16.57 12.58 16.29
N LEU A 14 -17.21 11.62 16.95
CA LEU A 14 -16.54 10.46 17.56
C LEU A 14 -16.19 9.38 16.51
N PHE A 15 -16.99 9.23 15.45
CA PHE A 15 -16.78 8.20 14.41
C PHE A 15 -15.72 8.58 13.36
N ILE A 16 -15.68 9.85 12.91
CA ILE A 16 -14.71 10.35 11.91
C ILE A 16 -13.24 10.08 12.30
N PRO A 17 -12.76 10.43 13.51
CA PRO A 17 -11.37 10.18 13.90
C PRO A 17 -11.05 8.68 13.98
N ASN A 18 -12.05 7.84 14.26
CA ASN A 18 -11.89 6.40 14.23
C ASN A 18 -11.64 5.90 12.79
N ILE A 19 -12.45 6.35 11.81
CA ILE A 19 -12.32 5.96 10.39
C ILE A 19 -10.98 6.43 9.77
N SER A 20 -10.54 7.65 10.08
CA SER A 20 -9.27 8.17 9.53
C SER A 20 -8.08 7.29 9.94
N ARG A 21 -8.03 6.86 11.21
CA ARG A 21 -6.96 5.98 11.72
C ARG A 21 -6.99 4.59 11.08
N TYR A 22 -8.19 4.03 10.83
CA TYR A 22 -8.33 2.77 10.12
C TYR A 22 -7.81 2.86 8.67
N ARG A 23 -8.11 3.96 7.96
CA ARG A 23 -7.61 4.17 6.59
C ARG A 23 -6.08 4.25 6.54
N ASP A 24 -5.46 4.93 7.49
CA ASP A 24 -4.00 5.07 7.53
C ASP A 24 -3.29 3.74 7.83
N HIS A 25 -3.88 2.92 8.71
CA HIS A 25 -3.40 1.57 9.00
C HIS A 25 -3.50 0.66 7.77
N VAL A 26 -4.67 0.61 7.12
CA VAL A 26 -4.89 -0.20 5.89
C VAL A 26 -3.96 0.24 4.76
N ASN A 27 -3.77 1.55 4.57
CA ASN A 27 -2.84 2.07 3.56
C ASN A 27 -1.38 1.68 3.85
N LYS A 28 -0.99 1.58 5.13
CA LYS A 28 0.36 1.16 5.52
C LYS A 28 0.58 -0.33 5.28
N GLU A 29 -0.36 -1.17 5.69
CA GLU A 29 -0.32 -2.63 5.47
C GLU A 29 -0.32 -2.96 3.96
N GLY A 30 -1.17 -2.29 3.18
CA GLY A 30 -1.23 -2.46 1.72
C GLY A 30 0.08 -2.10 1.01
N ARG A 31 0.75 -1.03 1.45
CA ARG A 31 2.09 -0.67 0.93
C ARG A 31 3.13 -1.72 1.27
N GLN A 32 3.14 -2.22 2.51
CA GLN A 32 4.08 -3.26 2.91
C GLN A 32 3.89 -4.56 2.11
N ALA A 33 2.64 -4.94 1.82
CA ALA A 33 2.36 -6.08 0.96
C ALA A 33 2.91 -5.91 -0.47
N VAL A 34 2.79 -4.71 -1.06
CA VAL A 34 3.36 -4.42 -2.38
C VAL A 34 4.89 -4.48 -2.36
N LEU A 35 5.55 -3.98 -1.30
CA LEU A 35 7.00 -4.11 -1.15
C LEU A 35 7.44 -5.58 -1.07
N GLN A 36 6.74 -6.40 -0.26
CA GLN A 36 7.03 -7.83 -0.14
C GLN A 36 6.85 -8.57 -1.46
N LEU A 37 5.81 -8.25 -2.23
CA LEU A 37 5.59 -8.84 -3.56
C LEU A 37 6.74 -8.49 -4.51
N VAL A 38 7.16 -7.23 -4.56
CA VAL A 38 8.27 -6.77 -5.40
C VAL A 38 9.57 -7.48 -5.01
N ASP A 39 9.85 -7.62 -3.72
CA ASP A 39 11.07 -8.31 -3.26
C ASP A 39 11.03 -9.81 -3.57
N ALA A 40 9.87 -10.48 -3.47
CA ALA A 40 9.70 -11.85 -3.92
C ALA A 40 9.96 -11.99 -5.44
N GLN A 41 9.53 -11.03 -6.25
CA GLN A 41 9.81 -11.02 -7.69
C GLN A 41 11.30 -10.78 -8.01
N LYS A 42 11.99 -9.96 -7.21
CA LYS A 42 13.46 -9.82 -7.32
C LYS A 42 14.17 -11.13 -7.01
N GLU A 43 13.73 -11.83 -5.99
CA GLU A 43 14.30 -13.13 -5.61
C GLU A 43 14.10 -14.17 -6.71
N LEU A 44 12.88 -14.28 -7.25
CA LEU A 44 12.59 -15.17 -8.38
C LEU A 44 13.44 -14.87 -9.61
N TYR A 45 13.58 -13.58 -9.95
CA TYR A 45 14.46 -13.15 -11.04
C TYR A 45 15.92 -13.54 -10.78
N SER A 46 16.41 -13.33 -9.55
CA SER A 46 17.76 -13.66 -9.14
C SER A 46 18.03 -15.16 -9.28
N LEU A 47 17.06 -16.00 -8.89
CA LEU A 47 17.15 -17.46 -9.08
C LEU A 47 17.22 -17.86 -10.56
N GLN A 48 16.49 -17.15 -11.43
CA GLN A 48 16.50 -17.42 -12.88
C GLN A 48 17.75 -16.89 -13.59
N ASN A 49 18.36 -15.83 -13.06
CA ASN A 49 19.47 -15.10 -13.69
C ASN A 49 20.78 -15.18 -12.89
N ASN A 50 21.09 -16.35 -12.32
CA ASN A 50 22.36 -16.66 -11.65
C ASN A 50 22.78 -15.66 -10.55
N GLY A 51 21.83 -15.23 -9.72
CA GLY A 51 22.10 -14.32 -8.60
C GLY A 51 22.07 -12.83 -8.98
N LYS A 52 21.71 -12.48 -10.22
CA LYS A 52 21.58 -11.09 -10.65
C LYS A 52 20.38 -10.43 -9.94
N VAL A 53 20.64 -9.43 -9.12
CA VAL A 53 19.58 -8.62 -8.49
C VAL A 53 19.03 -7.63 -9.52
N PRO A 54 17.75 -7.71 -9.90
CA PRO A 54 17.18 -6.79 -10.87
C PRO A 54 16.84 -5.45 -10.26
N THR A 55 16.89 -4.42 -11.08
CA THR A 55 16.29 -3.12 -10.80
C THR A 55 14.77 -3.18 -10.99
N ILE A 56 14.04 -2.25 -10.34
CA ILE A 56 12.58 -2.12 -10.52
C ILE A 56 12.22 -1.91 -11.99
N SER A 57 13.06 -1.17 -12.73
CA SER A 57 12.89 -0.95 -14.17
C SER A 57 13.06 -2.22 -15.00
N GLU A 58 13.97 -3.13 -14.61
CA GLU A 58 14.12 -4.44 -15.28
C GLU A 58 12.92 -5.34 -14.99
N LEU A 59 12.46 -5.40 -13.72
CA LEU A 59 11.25 -6.16 -13.36
C LEU A 59 10.00 -5.66 -14.09
N LEU A 60 9.89 -4.35 -14.33
CA LEU A 60 8.79 -3.75 -15.07
C LEU A 60 8.89 -4.01 -16.58
N LYS A 61 10.10 -3.93 -17.15
CA LYS A 61 10.33 -4.22 -18.58
C LYS A 61 10.11 -5.69 -18.92
N GLU A 62 10.50 -6.59 -18.02
CA GLU A 62 10.35 -8.03 -18.20
C GLU A 62 8.98 -8.56 -17.72
N GLY A 63 8.11 -7.69 -17.22
CA GLY A 63 6.72 -8.01 -16.91
C GLY A 63 6.49 -8.74 -15.58
N TYR A 64 7.51 -8.83 -14.72
CA TYR A 64 7.39 -9.40 -13.37
C TYR A 64 6.54 -8.53 -12.43
N ILE A 65 6.47 -7.21 -12.69
CA ILE A 65 5.64 -6.26 -11.93
C ILE A 65 4.91 -5.29 -12.85
N LYS A 66 3.77 -4.77 -12.38
CA LYS A 66 2.98 -3.71 -13.05
C LYS A 66 3.46 -2.31 -12.66
N GLN A 67 3.12 -1.31 -13.48
CA GLN A 67 3.38 0.11 -13.24
C GLN A 67 2.95 0.57 -11.84
N GLU A 68 1.77 0.13 -11.39
CA GLU A 68 1.21 0.44 -10.06
C GLU A 68 2.11 0.00 -8.91
N HIS A 69 2.82 -1.13 -9.07
CA HIS A 69 3.75 -1.65 -8.06
C HIS A 69 5.08 -0.87 -8.05
N ALA A 70 5.55 -0.44 -9.22
CA ALA A 70 6.73 0.41 -9.34
C ALA A 70 6.48 1.81 -8.75
N ASP A 71 5.31 2.39 -9.01
CA ASP A 71 4.92 3.70 -8.49
C ASP A 71 4.76 3.67 -6.96
N ALA A 72 4.19 2.59 -6.42
CA ALA A 72 4.08 2.37 -4.98
C ALA A 72 5.45 2.18 -4.30
N TYR A 73 6.41 1.54 -4.98
CA TYR A 73 7.78 1.38 -4.50
C TYR A 73 8.58 2.70 -4.49
N ASN A 74 8.38 3.53 -5.52
CA ASN A 74 9.09 4.81 -5.69
C ASN A 74 8.57 5.93 -4.78
N LYS A 75 7.39 5.78 -4.19
CA LYS A 75 6.75 6.78 -3.31
C LYS A 75 7.28 6.80 -1.86
N LYS A 76 8.53 6.35 -1.68
CA LYS A 76 9.18 6.09 -0.39
C LYS A 76 9.25 7.32 0.52
#